data_AF-A0AAN9E5R6-F1
#
_entry.id   AF-A0AAN9E5R6-F1
#
_cell.length_a   1.000
_cell.length_b   1.000
_cell.length_c   1.000
_cell.angle_alpha   90.00
_cell.angle_beta   90.00
_cell.angle_gamma   90.00
#
_symmetry.space_group_name_H-M   'P 1'
#
loop_
_entity.id
_entity.type
_entity.pdbx_description
1 polymer ?
#
loop_
_entity_poly.entity_id
_entity_poly.type
_entity_poly.pdbx_seq_one_letter_code
_entity_poly.pdbx_strand_id
1 'polypeptide(L)'
;MAKFCNYVILLAFFVATAIAKTSYATTESVLQCSKYIGQECGTLMYDKIFGHNNSKLTNKCCYKLVQTGYPCHTRMTVYALNTPEHKNANLSKVLAKSDDLFDKCDQQTTPGSSLSLAKCIERLSSDCGEEVGKGLTQDKSITKQCCIKVVKTGIDCHINLTKSLIRSPDVRNEDALQVLEKSKKIFNQCKNHK
;
A
#
# COMPACT_ATOMS: atom_id res chain seq x y z
N MET A 1 -29.53 6.85 50.01
CA MET A 1 -28.11 6.77 49.60
C MET A 1 -27.79 5.55 48.73
N ALA A 2 -28.40 4.37 48.91
CA ALA A 2 -28.10 3.17 48.10
C ALA A 2 -28.46 3.24 46.59
N LYS A 3 -29.55 3.94 46.20
CA LYS A 3 -29.98 4.04 44.78
C LYS A 3 -29.02 4.84 43.89
N PHE A 4 -28.30 5.81 44.47
CA PHE A 4 -27.34 6.64 43.74
C PHE A 4 -26.06 5.86 43.41
N CYS A 5 -25.58 4.98 44.30
CA CYS A 5 -24.44 4.10 44.03
C CYS A 5 -24.71 3.12 42.88
N ASN A 6 -25.90 2.51 42.82
CA ASN A 6 -26.22 1.57 41.74
C ASN A 6 -26.26 2.24 40.36
N TYR A 7 -26.72 3.49 40.29
CA TYR A 7 -26.74 4.25 39.03
C TYR A 7 -25.33 4.61 38.56
N VAL A 8 -24.46 5.04 39.47
CA VAL A 8 -23.04 5.33 39.17
C VAL A 8 -22.29 4.08 38.72
N ILE A 9 -22.53 2.92 39.37
CA ILE A 9 -21.92 1.65 38.97
C ILE A 9 -22.41 1.23 37.58
N LEU A 10 -23.71 1.28 37.31
CA LEU A 10 -24.26 0.94 35.99
C LEU A 10 -23.71 1.86 34.89
N LEU A 11 -23.67 3.17 35.12
CA LEU A 11 -23.08 4.13 34.18
C LEU A 11 -21.60 3.83 33.92
N ALA A 12 -20.81 3.53 34.95
CA ALA A 12 -19.40 3.16 34.79
C ALA A 12 -19.24 1.88 33.94
N PHE A 13 -20.10 0.88 34.12
CA PHE A 13 -20.11 -0.33 33.28
C PHE A 13 -20.49 -0.04 31.82
N PHE A 14 -21.50 0.80 31.56
CA PHE A 14 -21.86 1.19 30.19
C PHE A 14 -20.75 1.99 29.50
N VAL A 15 -20.09 2.90 30.23
CA VAL A 15 -18.94 3.66 29.71
C VAL A 15 -17.76 2.73 29.45
N ALA A 16 -17.43 1.83 30.38
CA ALA A 16 -16.33 0.88 30.20
C ALA A 16 -16.55 -0.05 28.99
N THR A 17 -17.77 -0.56 28.80
CA THR A 17 -18.11 -1.42 27.66
C THR A 17 -18.10 -0.66 26.33
N ALA A 18 -18.55 0.60 26.30
CA ALA A 18 -18.46 1.45 25.11
C ALA A 18 -16.99 1.77 24.74
N ILE A 19 -16.16 2.08 25.74
CA ILE A 19 -14.71 2.30 25.55
C ILE A 19 -14.03 1.03 25.05
N ALA A 20 -14.32 -0.13 25.65
CA ALA A 20 -13.74 -1.42 25.24
C ALA A 20 -14.14 -1.83 23.81
N LYS A 21 -15.40 -1.59 23.41
CA LYS A 21 -15.85 -1.83 22.03
C LYS A 21 -15.14 -0.94 21.02
N THR A 22 -14.95 0.33 21.38
CA THR A 22 -14.27 1.31 20.50
C THR A 22 -12.79 0.98 20.35
N SER A 23 -12.09 0.65 21.45
CA SER A 23 -10.67 0.27 21.40
C SER A 23 -10.45 -1.03 20.60
N TYR A 24 -11.32 -2.03 20.77
CA TYR A 24 -11.25 -3.28 20.00
C TYR A 24 -11.44 -3.03 18.50
N ALA A 25 -12.47 -2.26 18.10
CA ALA A 25 -12.72 -1.92 16.71
C ALA A 25 -11.57 -1.13 16.08
N THR A 26 -10.95 -0.19 16.83
CA THR A 26 -9.76 0.52 16.35
C THR A 26 -8.56 -0.41 16.16
N THR A 27 -8.33 -1.36 17.06
CA THR A 27 -7.21 -2.31 16.99
C THR A 27 -7.36 -3.27 15.80
N GLU A 28 -8.56 -3.82 15.59
CA GLU A 28 -8.85 -4.68 14.44
C GLU A 28 -8.62 -3.94 13.11
N SER A 29 -9.11 -2.71 13.01
CA SER A 29 -8.93 -1.89 11.81
C SER A 29 -7.47 -1.54 11.52
N VAL A 30 -6.62 -1.39 12.55
CA VAL A 30 -5.18 -1.17 12.41
C VAL A 30 -4.47 -2.45 11.98
N LEU A 31 -4.86 -3.60 12.54
CA LEU A 31 -4.31 -4.90 12.16
C LEU A 31 -4.59 -5.22 10.68
N GLN A 32 -5.80 -4.91 10.20
CA GLN A 32 -6.11 -5.07 8.78
C GLN A 32 -5.26 -4.16 7.88
N CYS A 33 -4.99 -2.93 8.33
CA CYS A 33 -4.12 -1.99 7.59
C CYS A 33 -2.66 -2.44 7.56
N SER A 34 -2.14 -3.03 8.64
CA SER A 34 -0.72 -3.39 8.74
C SER A 34 -0.39 -4.79 8.21
N LYS A 35 -1.41 -5.62 7.93
CA LYS A 35 -1.31 -7.04 7.57
C LYS A 35 -0.24 -7.36 6.51
N TYR A 36 -0.07 -6.50 5.51
CA TYR A 36 0.82 -6.75 4.36
C TYR A 36 2.12 -5.95 4.37
N ILE A 37 2.33 -5.09 5.38
CA ILE A 37 3.53 -4.25 5.49
C ILE A 37 4.75 -5.08 5.85
N GLY A 38 4.58 -6.04 6.77
CA GLY A 38 5.69 -6.83 7.31
C GLY A 38 6.55 -6.04 8.30
N GLN A 39 7.27 -6.77 9.16
CA GLN A 39 8.01 -6.17 10.27
C GLN A 39 9.12 -5.22 9.82
N GLU A 40 9.94 -5.62 8.85
CA GLU A 40 11.06 -4.81 8.33
C GLU A 40 10.59 -3.43 7.86
N CYS A 41 9.59 -3.40 6.98
CA CYS A 41 9.06 -2.14 6.45
C CYS A 41 8.33 -1.34 7.53
N GLY A 42 7.60 -2.00 8.44
CA GLY A 42 6.93 -1.35 9.56
C GLY A 42 7.90 -0.61 10.47
N THR A 43 9.02 -1.24 10.84
CA THR A 43 10.08 -0.61 11.64
C THR A 43 10.68 0.60 10.91
N LEU A 44 11.02 0.46 9.63
CA LEU A 44 11.59 1.57 8.85
C LEU A 44 10.62 2.74 8.70
N MET A 45 9.31 2.49 8.55
CA MET A 45 8.30 3.54 8.53
C MET A 45 8.18 4.23 9.89
N TYR A 46 8.13 3.46 10.97
CA TYR A 46 8.05 3.98 12.33
C TYR A 46 9.24 4.90 12.66
N ASP A 47 10.47 4.45 12.38
CA ASP A 47 11.70 5.23 12.63
C ASP A 47 11.74 6.54 11.84
N LYS A 48 11.10 6.60 10.66
CA LYS A 48 11.00 7.82 9.86
C LYS A 48 10.02 8.84 10.43
N ILE A 49 8.88 8.36 10.92
CA ILE A 49 7.83 9.23 11.46
C ILE A 49 8.22 9.72 12.85
N PHE A 50 8.60 8.79 13.73
CA PHE A 50 8.80 9.05 15.15
C PHE A 50 10.26 9.24 15.55
N GLY A 51 11.20 8.73 14.74
CA GLY A 51 12.63 8.90 14.99
C GLY A 51 13.22 10.16 14.37
N HIS A 52 14.56 10.15 14.30
CA HIS A 52 15.39 11.21 13.71
C HIS A 52 15.93 10.83 12.32
N ASN A 53 15.50 9.69 11.77
CA ASN A 53 16.04 9.15 10.53
C ASN A 53 15.41 9.82 9.30
N ASN A 54 16.22 10.56 8.54
CA ASN A 54 15.81 11.24 7.30
C ASN A 54 16.18 10.48 6.01
N SER A 55 16.68 9.25 6.10
CA SER A 55 16.97 8.42 4.91
C SER A 55 15.71 8.21 4.07
N LYS A 56 15.84 7.88 2.79
CA LYS A 56 14.66 7.49 1.98
C LYS A 56 14.16 6.10 2.36
N LEU A 57 12.86 5.85 2.22
CA LEU A 57 12.30 4.51 2.39
C LEU A 57 12.59 3.70 1.12
N THR A 58 12.89 2.41 1.25
CA THR A 58 13.20 1.57 0.09
C THR A 58 12.00 1.51 -0.87
N ASN A 59 12.25 1.32 -2.18
CA ASN A 59 11.16 1.16 -3.15
C ASN A 59 10.19 0.05 -2.75
N LYS A 60 10.71 -1.08 -2.25
CA LYS A 60 9.91 -2.20 -1.76
C LYS A 60 8.96 -1.78 -0.64
N CYS A 61 9.47 -1.09 0.37
CA CYS A 61 8.63 -0.63 1.48
C CYS A 61 7.68 0.51 1.07
N CYS A 62 8.05 1.36 0.12
CA CYS A 62 7.13 2.33 -0.45
C CYS A 62 5.96 1.67 -1.19
N TYR A 63 6.18 0.61 -1.98
CA TYR A 63 5.08 -0.14 -2.60
C TYR A 63 4.13 -0.71 -1.54
N LYS A 64 4.69 -1.33 -0.49
CA LYS A 64 3.88 -1.86 0.62
C LYS A 64 3.09 -0.76 1.32
N LEU A 65 3.67 0.42 1.53
CA LEU A 65 2.96 1.56 2.12
C LEU A 65 1.78 2.00 1.24
N VAL A 66 2.02 2.30 -0.03
CA VAL A 66 0.96 2.83 -0.92
C VAL A 66 -0.14 1.80 -1.19
N GLN A 67 0.17 0.50 -1.16
CA GLN A 67 -0.81 -0.59 -1.26
C GLN A 67 -1.81 -0.62 -0.09
N THR A 68 -1.43 -0.11 1.09
CA THR A 68 -2.37 0.01 2.23
C THR A 68 -3.36 1.16 2.01
N GLY A 69 -2.96 2.16 1.22
CA GLY A 69 -3.72 3.39 0.99
C GLY A 69 -3.53 4.42 2.10
N TYR A 70 -3.69 5.69 1.74
CA TYR A 70 -3.52 6.82 2.65
C TYR A 70 -4.35 6.70 3.94
N PRO A 71 -5.65 6.31 3.91
CA PRO A 71 -6.43 6.15 5.14
C PRO A 71 -5.86 5.14 6.12
N CYS A 72 -5.29 4.03 5.63
CA CYS A 72 -4.66 3.05 6.49
C CYS A 72 -3.36 3.56 7.09
N HIS A 73 -2.53 4.21 6.29
CA HIS A 73 -1.29 4.85 6.75
C HIS A 73 -1.54 5.88 7.87
N THR A 74 -2.50 6.78 7.67
CA THR A 74 -2.89 7.76 8.69
C THR A 74 -3.41 7.07 9.95
N ARG A 75 -4.25 6.04 9.81
CA ARG A 75 -4.81 5.30 10.96
C ARG A 75 -3.70 4.62 11.78
N MET A 76 -2.76 3.96 11.13
CA MET A 76 -1.61 3.33 11.81
C MET A 76 -0.74 4.37 12.51
N THR A 77 -0.53 5.54 11.89
CA THR A 77 0.22 6.65 12.48
C THR A 77 -0.46 7.17 13.75
N VAL A 78 -1.76 7.45 13.68
CA VAL A 78 -2.54 7.94 14.83
C VAL A 78 -2.58 6.90 15.96
N TYR A 79 -2.71 5.61 15.61
CA TYR A 79 -2.64 4.53 16.58
C TYR A 79 -1.30 4.50 17.30
N ALA A 80 -0.18 4.56 16.56
CA ALA A 80 1.17 4.61 17.14
C ALA A 80 1.38 5.87 17.99
N LEU A 81 0.85 7.02 17.58
CA LEU A 81 0.96 8.28 18.34
C LEU A 81 0.21 8.23 19.68
N ASN A 82 -0.86 7.44 19.77
CA ASN A 82 -1.65 7.30 21.01
C ASN A 82 -1.03 6.35 22.03
N THR A 83 0.15 5.78 21.77
CA THR A 83 0.84 4.91 22.72
C THR A 83 1.56 5.74 23.81
N PRO A 84 1.79 5.18 25.01
CA PRO A 84 2.44 5.90 26.11
C PRO A 84 3.81 6.49 25.77
N GLU A 85 4.55 5.87 24.85
CA GLU A 85 5.85 6.32 24.36
C GLU A 85 5.79 7.71 23.73
N HIS A 86 4.66 8.06 23.11
CA HIS A 86 4.47 9.30 22.35
C HIS A 86 3.50 10.29 22.99
N LYS A 87 3.18 10.11 24.28
CA LYS A 87 2.21 10.96 25.02
C LYS A 87 2.47 12.47 24.95
N ASN A 88 3.72 12.87 24.72
CA ASN A 88 4.16 14.27 24.64
C ASN A 88 4.49 14.73 23.20
N ALA A 89 4.26 13.87 22.21
CA ALA A 89 4.56 14.19 20.83
C ALA A 89 3.55 15.20 20.28
N ASN A 90 4.04 16.12 19.42
CA ASN A 90 3.17 17.08 18.77
C ASN A 90 2.43 16.41 17.60
N LEU A 91 1.11 16.27 17.73
CA LEU A 91 0.22 15.64 16.75
C LEU A 91 0.41 16.20 15.34
N SER A 92 0.30 17.51 15.16
CA SER A 92 0.40 18.15 13.84
C SER A 92 1.77 17.92 13.20
N LYS A 93 2.85 17.95 13.98
CA LYS A 93 4.21 17.69 13.49
C LYS A 93 4.39 16.24 13.05
N VAL A 94 3.84 15.28 13.81
CA VAL A 94 3.91 13.86 13.47
C VAL A 94 3.09 13.54 12.22
N LEU A 95 1.87 14.09 12.13
CA LEU A 95 1.04 13.91 10.94
C LEU A 95 1.69 14.53 9.69
N ALA A 96 2.26 15.73 9.79
CA ALA A 96 2.96 16.34 8.66
C ALA A 96 4.15 15.48 8.16
N LYS A 97 4.91 14.86 9.08
CA LYS A 97 5.97 13.90 8.70
C LYS A 97 5.38 12.63 8.05
N SER A 98 4.26 12.16 8.57
CA SER A 98 3.58 10.97 8.06
C SER A 98 3.04 11.19 6.65
N ASP A 99 2.43 12.35 6.39
CA ASP A 99 1.95 12.76 5.07
C ASP A 99 3.12 12.89 4.08
N ASP A 100 4.19 13.59 4.47
CA ASP A 100 5.40 13.71 3.65
C ASP A 100 6.01 12.35 3.28
N LEU A 101 6.03 11.38 4.21
CA LEU A 101 6.48 10.02 3.92
C LEU A 101 5.59 9.34 2.88
N PHE A 102 4.27 9.47 3.02
CA PHE A 102 3.33 8.86 2.08
C PHE A 102 3.47 9.46 0.69
N ASP A 103 3.49 10.79 0.58
CA ASP A 103 3.61 11.52 -0.67
C ASP A 103 4.91 11.19 -1.41
N LYS A 104 6.03 11.10 -0.68
CA LYS A 104 7.31 10.65 -1.25
C LYS A 104 7.22 9.23 -1.81
N CYS A 105 6.56 8.32 -1.10
CA CYS A 105 6.37 6.96 -1.57
C CYS A 105 5.41 6.88 -2.76
N ASP A 106 4.33 7.66 -2.76
CA ASP A 106 3.39 7.76 -3.87
C ASP A 106 4.10 8.25 -5.13
N GLN A 107 4.87 9.33 -5.02
CA GLN A 107 5.66 9.88 -6.11
C GLN A 107 6.69 8.88 -6.63
N GLN A 108 7.44 8.22 -5.74
CA GLN A 108 8.49 7.26 -6.09
C GLN A 108 7.93 6.01 -6.81
N THR A 109 6.68 5.63 -6.49
CA THR A 109 6.02 4.43 -7.02
C THR A 109 4.96 4.74 -8.07
N THR A 110 4.85 5.99 -8.52
CA THR A 110 3.80 6.41 -9.44
C THR A 110 3.84 5.63 -10.77
N PRO A 111 2.71 5.09 -11.23
CA PRO A 111 2.58 4.44 -12.52
C PRO A 111 2.44 5.42 -13.69
N GLY A 112 2.60 6.73 -13.46
CA GLY A 112 2.33 7.77 -14.45
C GLY A 112 0.91 8.32 -14.35
N SER A 113 0.55 9.26 -15.22
CA SER A 113 -0.77 9.91 -15.16
C SER A 113 -1.89 8.95 -15.57
N SER A 114 -3.08 9.11 -14.99
CA SER A 114 -4.26 8.32 -15.34
C SER A 114 -4.58 8.35 -16.83
N LEU A 115 -4.39 9.50 -17.50
CA LEU A 115 -4.57 9.63 -18.95
C LEU A 115 -3.56 8.79 -19.74
N SER A 116 -2.29 8.78 -19.32
CA SER A 116 -1.26 7.95 -19.97
C SER A 116 -1.52 6.46 -19.77
N LEU A 117 -1.98 6.07 -18.58
CA LEU A 117 -2.35 4.69 -18.28
C LEU A 117 -3.57 4.24 -19.07
N ALA A 118 -4.60 5.07 -19.21
CA ALA A 118 -5.78 4.75 -20.02
C ALA A 118 -5.41 4.45 -21.48
N LYS A 119 -4.57 5.29 -22.10
CA LYS A 119 -4.05 5.07 -23.46
C LYS A 119 -3.23 3.77 -23.56
N CYS A 120 -2.50 3.45 -22.49
CA CYS A 120 -1.75 2.20 -22.40
C CYS A 120 -2.66 0.96 -22.37
N ILE A 121 -3.69 0.99 -21.53
CA ILE A 121 -4.69 -0.07 -21.40
C ILE A 121 -5.41 -0.28 -22.73
N GLU A 122 -5.85 0.80 -23.39
CA GLU A 122 -6.55 0.75 -24.67
C GLU A 122 -5.71 0.06 -25.75
N ARG A 123 -4.43 0.43 -25.88
CA ARG A 123 -3.50 -0.17 -26.87
C ARG A 123 -3.19 -1.63 -26.57
N LEU A 124 -3.06 -2.00 -25.29
CA LEU A 124 -2.81 -3.38 -24.91
C LEU A 124 -4.07 -4.24 -25.08
N SER A 125 -5.27 -3.66 -24.91
CA SER A 125 -6.59 -4.31 -24.77
C SER A 125 -6.75 -5.15 -23.50
N SER A 126 -8.00 -5.32 -23.07
CA SER A 126 -8.35 -6.03 -21.83
C SER A 126 -7.80 -7.47 -21.81
N ASP A 127 -8.02 -8.23 -22.88
CA ASP A 127 -7.65 -9.65 -22.96
C ASP A 127 -6.13 -9.86 -22.80
N CYS A 128 -5.34 -9.06 -23.53
CA CYS A 128 -3.89 -9.13 -23.40
C CYS A 128 -3.39 -8.52 -22.09
N GLY A 129 -4.10 -7.54 -21.52
CA GLY A 129 -3.81 -7.01 -20.18
C GLY A 129 -3.94 -8.09 -19.11
N GLU A 130 -5.00 -8.89 -19.17
CA GLU A 130 -5.22 -10.03 -18.28
C GLU A 130 -4.14 -11.11 -18.46
N GLU A 131 -3.83 -11.46 -19.70
CA GLU A 131 -2.79 -12.46 -20.02
C GLU A 131 -1.41 -12.03 -19.51
N VAL A 132 -1.01 -10.77 -19.74
CA VAL A 132 0.22 -10.19 -19.22
C VAL A 132 0.22 -10.17 -17.69
N GLY A 133 -0.90 -9.78 -17.07
CA GLY A 133 -1.05 -9.79 -15.61
C GLY A 133 -0.85 -11.18 -15.01
N LYS A 134 -1.41 -12.21 -15.65
CA LYS A 134 -1.18 -13.62 -15.28
C LYS A 134 0.26 -14.04 -15.53
N GLY A 135 0.90 -13.59 -16.61
CA GLY A 135 2.33 -13.83 -16.84
C GLY A 135 3.21 -13.25 -15.74
N LEU A 136 2.87 -12.07 -15.23
CA LEU A 136 3.61 -11.40 -14.15
C LEU A 136 3.48 -12.08 -12.79
N THR A 137 2.29 -12.61 -12.48
CA THR A 137 1.91 -13.09 -11.14
C THR A 137 1.85 -14.61 -11.01
N GLN A 138 1.69 -15.33 -12.12
CA GLN A 138 1.47 -16.78 -12.17
C GLN A 138 2.44 -17.49 -13.13
N ASP A 139 3.43 -16.76 -13.67
CA ASP A 139 4.45 -17.28 -14.61
C ASP A 139 3.86 -17.98 -15.86
N LYS A 140 2.66 -17.56 -16.28
CA LYS A 140 2.01 -18.07 -17.50
C LYS A 140 2.64 -17.48 -18.76
N SER A 141 2.67 -18.26 -19.83
CA SER A 141 3.17 -17.81 -21.14
C SER A 141 2.25 -16.77 -21.77
N ILE A 142 2.84 -15.90 -22.59
CA ILE A 142 2.13 -14.86 -23.34
C ILE A 142 2.10 -15.27 -24.81
N THR A 143 0.91 -15.24 -25.40
CA THR A 143 0.62 -15.53 -26.79
C THR A 143 1.36 -14.56 -27.71
N LYS A 144 1.67 -15.04 -28.92
CA LYS A 144 2.30 -14.21 -29.96
C LYS A 144 1.51 -12.93 -30.26
N GLN A 145 0.18 -13.04 -30.32
CA GLN A 145 -0.71 -11.90 -30.57
C GLN A 145 -0.59 -10.84 -29.47
N CYS A 146 -0.59 -11.24 -28.20
CA CYS A 146 -0.43 -10.30 -27.09
C CYS A 146 0.99 -9.75 -26.99
N CYS A 147 2.03 -10.55 -27.28
CA CYS A 147 3.39 -10.04 -27.36
C CYS A 147 3.56 -8.92 -28.40
N ILE A 148 2.92 -9.02 -29.57
CA ILE A 148 2.93 -7.95 -30.58
C ILE A 148 2.34 -6.66 -29.99
N LYS A 149 1.25 -6.74 -29.22
CA LYS A 149 0.64 -5.57 -28.58
C LYS A 149 1.54 -5.00 -27.48
N VAL A 150 2.12 -5.84 -26.62
CA VAL A 150 3.08 -5.44 -25.58
C VAL A 150 4.25 -4.65 -26.18
N VAL A 151 4.84 -5.12 -27.27
CA VAL A 151 5.95 -4.42 -27.92
C VAL A 151 5.48 -3.10 -28.55
N LYS A 152 4.30 -3.09 -29.20
CA LYS A 152 3.72 -1.90 -29.82
C LYS A 152 3.35 -0.80 -28.81
N THR A 153 2.96 -1.16 -27.58
CA THR A 153 2.66 -0.17 -26.54
C THR A 153 3.91 0.55 -26.02
N GLY A 154 5.07 -0.11 -26.11
CA GLY A 154 6.37 0.42 -25.68
C GLY A 154 6.71 0.08 -24.22
N ILE A 155 8.01 0.09 -23.90
CA ILE A 155 8.51 -0.36 -22.59
C ILE A 155 7.96 0.51 -21.45
N ASP A 156 7.89 1.83 -21.63
CA ASP A 156 7.40 2.73 -20.59
C ASP A 156 5.94 2.43 -20.23
N CYS A 157 5.14 2.15 -21.26
CA CYS A 157 3.74 1.79 -21.10
C CYS A 157 3.59 0.47 -20.34
N HIS A 158 4.35 -0.55 -20.72
CA HIS A 158 4.36 -1.85 -20.06
C HIS A 158 4.80 -1.76 -18.58
N ILE A 159 5.85 -0.98 -18.29
CA ILE A 159 6.33 -0.76 -16.93
C ILE A 159 5.30 0.02 -16.11
N ASN A 160 4.67 1.05 -16.67
CA ASN A 160 3.66 1.86 -15.99
C ASN A 160 2.40 1.03 -15.66
N LEU A 161 1.93 0.19 -16.59
CA LEU A 161 0.86 -0.77 -16.31
C LEU A 161 1.26 -1.76 -15.22
N THR A 162 2.51 -2.24 -15.23
CA THR A 162 3.03 -3.13 -14.18
C THR A 162 3.06 -2.43 -12.81
N LYS A 163 3.51 -1.18 -12.73
CA LYS A 163 3.45 -0.39 -11.49
C LYS A 163 2.02 -0.20 -11.01
N SER A 164 1.09 0.05 -11.93
CA SER A 164 -0.34 0.17 -11.61
C SER A 164 -0.88 -1.14 -11.05
N LEU A 165 -0.51 -2.27 -11.66
CA LEU A 165 -0.85 -3.60 -11.16
C LEU A 165 -0.28 -3.81 -9.76
N ILE A 166 1.02 -3.52 -9.53
CA ILE A 166 1.69 -3.63 -8.22
C ILE A 166 0.93 -2.84 -7.15
N ARG A 167 0.41 -1.66 -7.48
CA ARG A 167 -0.35 -0.85 -6.51
C ARG A 167 -1.78 -1.37 -6.25
N SER A 168 -2.25 -2.37 -7.00
CA SER A 168 -3.52 -3.05 -6.73
C SER A 168 -3.44 -3.89 -5.44
N PRO A 169 -4.52 -3.95 -4.66
CA PRO A 169 -4.64 -4.91 -3.55
C PRO A 169 -4.40 -6.36 -3.94
N ASP A 170 -4.64 -6.75 -5.20
CA ASP A 170 -4.56 -8.15 -5.64
C ASP A 170 -3.15 -8.73 -5.61
N VAL A 171 -2.12 -7.88 -5.67
CA VAL A 171 -0.70 -8.28 -5.75
C VAL A 171 0.11 -7.83 -4.53
N ARG A 172 -0.56 -7.44 -3.43
CA ARG A 172 0.09 -7.03 -2.17
C ARG A 172 0.92 -8.11 -1.47
N ASN A 173 0.71 -9.36 -1.86
CA ASN A 173 1.50 -10.51 -1.39
C ASN A 173 2.77 -10.74 -2.21
N GLU A 174 2.86 -10.16 -3.40
CA GLU A 174 4.01 -10.32 -4.28
C GLU A 174 5.15 -9.37 -3.90
N ASP A 175 6.39 -9.75 -4.22
CA ASP A 175 7.51 -8.81 -4.14
C ASP A 175 7.48 -7.87 -5.35
N ALA A 176 7.14 -6.60 -5.10
CA ALA A 176 7.02 -5.56 -6.11
C ALA A 176 8.27 -5.43 -7.02
N LEU A 177 9.48 -5.61 -6.48
CA LEU A 177 10.70 -5.50 -7.28
C LEU A 177 10.88 -6.71 -8.19
N GLN A 178 10.53 -7.90 -7.71
CA GLN A 178 10.52 -9.10 -8.54
C GLN A 178 9.49 -9.00 -9.66
N VAL A 179 8.28 -8.49 -9.39
CA VAL A 179 7.26 -8.27 -10.42
C VAL A 179 7.74 -7.27 -11.49
N LEU A 180 8.40 -6.17 -11.08
CA LEU A 180 9.01 -5.22 -12.03
C LEU A 180 10.13 -5.86 -12.87
N GLU A 181 10.95 -6.72 -12.26
CA GLU A 181 12.00 -7.42 -12.98
C GLU A 181 11.41 -8.43 -13.99
N LYS A 182 10.41 -9.21 -13.58
CA LYS A 182 9.65 -10.10 -14.46
C LYS A 182 9.01 -9.35 -15.62
N SER A 183 8.46 -8.16 -15.37
CA SER A 183 7.91 -7.29 -16.41
C SER A 183 8.92 -6.91 -17.49
N LYS A 184 10.15 -6.54 -17.10
CA LYS A 184 11.24 -6.28 -18.06
C LYS A 184 11.61 -7.53 -18.87
N LYS A 185 11.65 -8.70 -18.22
CA LYS A 185 11.95 -9.99 -18.88
C LYS A 185 10.88 -10.33 -19.92
N ILE A 186 9.60 -10.24 -19.55
CA ILE A 186 8.45 -10.44 -20.43
C ILE A 186 8.53 -9.53 -21.66
N PHE A 187 8.80 -8.24 -21.47
CA PHE A 187 8.92 -7.31 -22.58
C PHE A 187 10.03 -7.72 -23.56
N ASN A 188 11.20 -8.07 -23.03
CA ASN A 188 12.33 -8.53 -23.85
C ASN A 188 12.06 -9.85 -24.58
N GLN A 189 11.36 -10.79 -23.93
CA GLN A 189 10.92 -12.03 -24.58
C GLN A 189 9.96 -11.74 -25.73
N CYS A 190 8.97 -10.87 -25.52
CA CYS A 190 8.04 -10.47 -26.56
C CYS A 190 8.71 -9.75 -27.75
N LYS A 191 9.77 -8.96 -27.51
CA LYS A 191 10.58 -8.39 -28.61
C LYS A 191 11.22 -9.45 -29.51
N ASN A 192 11.54 -10.61 -28.94
CA ASN A 192 12.21 -11.71 -29.65
C ASN A 192 11.22 -12.72 -30.25
N HIS A 193 9.91 -12.56 -30.01
CA HIS A 193 8.86 -13.34 -30.64
C HIS A 193 8.70 -12.89 -32.10
N LYS A 194 9.37 -13.61 -33.01
CA LYS A 194 9.18 -13.47 -34.46
C LYS A 194 7.86 -14.07 -34.91
#